data_AF-A0A957NLY3-F1
#
_entry.id   AF-A0A957NLY3-F1
#
_cell.length_a   1.000
_cell.length_b   1.000
_cell.length_c   1.000
_cell.angle_alpha   90.00
_cell.angle_beta   90.00
_cell.angle_gamma   90.00
#
_symmetry.space_group_name_H-M   'P 1'
#
loop_
_entity.id
_entity.type
_entity.pdbx_description
1 polymer ?
#
loop_
_entity_poly.entity_id
_entity_poly.type
_entity_poly.pdbx_seq_one_letter_code
_entity_poly.pdbx_strand_id
1 'polypeptide(L)' 'MPSDLLTMLLTARYEDGGAMSDAQVLDECMTIFFAGHETTAVGLTWAWVELLRHPKILGKLNDEIHGVLGNRAI' A
#
# COMPACT_ATOMS: atom_id res chain seq x y z
N MET A 1 -1.01 -12.57 17.58
CA MET A 1 -1.07 -12.47 16.10
C MET A 1 -0.77 -11.02 15.73
N PRO A 2 -0.07 -10.76 14.62
CA PRO A 2 0.21 -9.40 14.15
C PRO A 2 -1.09 -8.67 13.79
N SER A 3 -1.10 -7.33 13.85
CA SER A 3 -2.25 -6.53 13.42
C SER A 3 -2.16 -6.27 11.92
N ASP A 4 -2.45 -7.30 11.13
CA ASP A 4 -2.40 -7.25 9.66
C ASP A 4 -3.73 -7.67 9.01
N LEU A 5 -3.80 -7.48 7.69
CA LEU A 5 -4.97 -7.79 6.88
C LEU A 5 -5.39 -9.26 7.00
N LEU A 6 -4.43 -10.19 6.97
CA LEU A 6 -4.72 -11.62 7.06
C LEU A 6 -5.37 -11.96 8.41
N THR A 7 -4.82 -11.41 9.49
CA THR A 7 -5.37 -11.56 10.84
C THR A 7 -6.76 -10.95 10.94
N MET A 8 -7.01 -9.81 10.29
CA MET A 8 -8.33 -9.20 10.21
C MET A 8 -9.34 -10.12 9.52
N LEU A 9 -8.99 -10.73 8.38
CA LEU A 9 -9.89 -11.65 7.66
C LEU A 9 -10.16 -12.94 8.45
N LEU A 10 -9.14 -13.52 9.09
CA LEU A 10 -9.28 -14.72 9.92
C LEU A 10 -10.15 -14.50 11.18
N THR A 11 -10.11 -13.29 11.73
CA THR A 11 -10.86 -12.93 12.95
C THR A 11 -12.23 -12.31 12.66
N ALA A 12 -12.49 -11.91 11.42
CA ALA A 12 -13.78 -11.38 11.00
C ALA A 12 -14.91 -12.39 11.23
N ARG A 13 -16.08 -11.87 11.60
CA ARG A 13 -17.32 -12.64 11.76
C ARG A 13 -18.44 -11.97 11.00
N TYR A 14 -19.27 -12.77 10.36
CA TYR A 14 -20.51 -12.32 9.75
C TYR A 14 -21.55 -11.98 10.82
N GLU A 15 -22.66 -11.35 10.43
CA GLU A 15 -23.74 -10.95 11.36
C GLU A 15 -24.38 -12.15 12.08
N ASP A 16 -24.35 -13.33 11.47
CA ASP A 16 -24.81 -14.59 12.06
C ASP A 16 -23.78 -15.27 12.98
N GLY A 17 -22.61 -14.66 13.15
CA GLY A 17 -21.50 -15.19 13.94
C GLY A 17 -20.62 -16.20 13.20
N GLY A 18 -20.90 -16.49 11.93
CA GLY A 18 -20.07 -17.35 11.07
C GLY A 18 -18.70 -16.71 10.75
N ALA A 19 -17.73 -17.54 10.37
CA ALA A 19 -16.41 -17.09 9.91
C ALA A 19 -16.23 -17.40 8.42
N MET A 20 -15.31 -16.71 7.77
CA MET A 20 -14.83 -17.08 6.43
C MET A 20 -14.18 -18.46 6.48
N SER A 21 -14.39 -19.25 5.42
CA SER A 21 -13.55 -20.42 5.15
C SER A 21 -12.17 -20.01 4.66
N ASP A 22 -11.18 -20.89 4.80
CA ASP A 22 -9.81 -20.65 4.30
C ASP A 22 -9.79 -20.28 2.82
N ALA A 23 -10.68 -20.88 2.01
CA ALA A 23 -10.80 -20.57 0.59
C ALA A 23 -11.28 -19.14 0.33
N GLN A 24 -12.25 -18.66 1.12
CA GLN A 24 -12.73 -17.28 1.03
C GLN A 24 -11.67 -16.28 1.51
N VAL A 25 -10.97 -16.58 2.61
CA VAL A 25 -9.86 -15.73 3.09
C VAL A 25 -8.80 -15.58 2.01
N LEU A 26 -8.44 -16.68 1.34
CA LEU A 26 -7.49 -16.66 0.24
C LEU A 26 -8.00 -15.81 -0.94
N ASP A 27 -9.26 -15.96 -1.34
CA ASP A 27 -9.86 -15.22 -2.45
C ASP A 27 -9.89 -13.70 -2.18
N GLU A 28 -10.25 -13.29 -0.97
CA GLU A 28 -10.22 -11.88 -0.55
C GLU A 28 -8.79 -11.32 -0.50
N CYS A 29 -7.83 -12.12 -0.03
CA CYS A 29 -6.42 -11.73 -0.05
C CYS A 29 -5.94 -11.48 -1.49
N MET A 30 -6.30 -12.35 -2.44
CA MET A 30 -5.94 -12.17 -3.85
C MET A 30 -6.60 -10.93 -4.44
N THR A 31 -7.90 -10.74 -4.19
CA THR A 31 -8.65 -9.57 -4.65
C THR A 31 -7.99 -8.26 -4.23
N ILE A 32 -7.66 -8.11 -2.95
CA ILE A 32 -7.02 -6.90 -2.43
C ILE A 32 -5.61 -6.74 -2.99
N PHE A 33 -4.85 -7.84 -3.09
CA PHE A 33 -3.49 -7.81 -3.62
C PHE A 33 -3.46 -7.29 -5.05
N PHE A 34 -4.30 -7.82 -5.94
CA PHE A 34 -4.36 -7.37 -7.33
C PHE A 34 -4.85 -5.92 -7.44
N ALA A 35 -5.89 -5.56 -6.70
CA ALA A 35 -6.42 -4.20 -6.72
C ALA A 35 -5.36 -3.15 -6.33
N GLY A 36 -4.55 -3.42 -5.30
CA GLY A 36 -3.53 -2.50 -4.82
C GLY A 36 -2.23 -2.54 -5.61
N HIS A 37 -1.80 -3.72 -6.06
CA HIS A 37 -0.49 -3.90 -6.70
C HIS A 37 -0.40 -3.17 -8.03
N GLU A 38 -1.34 -3.42 -8.95
CA GLU A 38 -1.25 -2.85 -10.29
C GLU A 38 -1.49 -1.33 -10.28
N THR A 39 -2.48 -0.85 -9.54
CA THR A 39 -2.81 0.58 -9.47
C THR A 39 -1.69 1.40 -8.84
N THR A 40 -1.12 0.93 -7.73
CA THR A 40 -0.03 1.64 -7.03
C THR A 40 1.26 1.60 -7.83
N ALA A 41 1.63 0.44 -8.40
CA ALA A 41 2.85 0.31 -9.19
C ALA A 41 2.81 1.22 -10.44
N VAL A 42 1.68 1.25 -11.15
CA VAL A 42 1.49 2.12 -12.31
C VAL A 42 1.50 3.59 -11.89
N GLY A 43 0.81 3.94 -10.80
CA GLY A 43 0.78 5.30 -10.26
C GLY A 43 2.18 5.81 -9.91
N LEU A 44 2.97 5.03 -9.16
CA LEU A 44 4.35 5.37 -8.80
C LEU A 44 5.25 5.47 -10.04
N THR A 45 5.09 4.56 -11.01
CA THR A 45 5.86 4.60 -12.26
C THR A 45 5.66 5.93 -12.97
N TRP A 46 4.42 6.36 -13.16
CA TRP A 46 4.13 7.65 -13.80
C TRP A 46 4.56 8.85 -12.96
N ALA A 47 4.41 8.78 -11.63
CA ALA A 47 4.90 9.82 -10.74
C ALA A 47 6.42 10.02 -10.94
N TRP A 48 7.21 8.94 -11.00
CA TRP A 48 8.65 9.03 -11.27
C TRP A 48 8.96 9.56 -12.66
N VAL A 49 8.25 9.10 -13.69
CA VAL A 49 8.41 9.62 -15.06
C VAL A 49 8.20 11.13 -15.10
N GLU A 50 7.15 11.64 -14.46
CA GLU A 50 6.85 13.07 -14.45
C GLU A 50 7.83 13.88 -13.59
N LEU A 51 8.29 13.35 -12.45
CA LEU A 51 9.32 13.99 -11.63
C LEU A 51 10.65 14.13 -12.39
N LEU A 52 11.08 13.09 -13.10
CA LEU A 52 12.32 13.11 -13.89
C LEU A 52 12.24 14.08 -15.07
N ARG A 53 11.04 14.30 -15.64
CA ARG A 53 10.79 15.31 -16.67
C ARG A 53 10.77 16.74 -16.12
N HIS A 54 10.56 16.92 -14.82
CA HIS A 54 10.44 18.23 -14.17
C HIS A 54 11.45 18.40 -13.01
N PRO A 55 12.74 18.65 -13.31
CA PRO A 55 13.80 18.73 -12.30
C PRO A 55 13.55 19.76 -11.19
N LYS A 56 12.85 20.86 -11.48
CA LYS A 56 12.46 21.85 -10.46
C LYS A 56 11.50 21.28 -9.42
N ILE A 57 10.58 20.40 -9.83
CA ILE A 57 9.61 19.77 -8.92
C ILE A 57 10.32 18.67 -8.12
N LEU A 58 11.17 17.88 -8.77
CA LEU A 58 12.02 16.90 -8.08
C LEU A 58 12.92 17.55 -7.03
N GLY A 59 13.48 18.74 -7.30
CA GLY A 59 14.21 19.53 -6.32
C GLY A 59 13.38 19.85 -5.08
N LYS A 60 12.13 20.31 -5.25
CA LYS A 60 11.21 20.57 -4.13
C LYS A 60 10.88 19.32 -3.32
N LEU A 61 10.67 18.18 -3.98
CA LEU A 61 10.45 16.89 -3.31
C LEU A 61 11.66 16.53 -2.44
N ASN A 62 12.88 16.67 -2.95
CA ASN A 62 14.09 16.41 -2.18
C ASN A 62 14.21 17.38 -1.00
N ASP A 63 13.93 18.67 -1.18
CA ASP A 63 13.95 19.65 -0.10
C ASP A 63 12.94 19.28 1.00
N GLU A 64 11.75 18.81 0.64
CA GLU A 64 10.73 18.34 1.59
C GLU A 64 11.20 17.10 2.36
N ILE A 65 11.78 16.11 1.67
CA ILE A 65 12.34 14.90 2.31
C ILE A 65 13.40 15.29 3.33
N HIS A 66 14.36 16.16 2.97
CA HIS A 66 15.39 16.62 3.91
C HIS A 66 14.80 17.46 5.04
N GLY A 67 13.80 18.30 4.77
CA GLY A 67 13.14 19.13 5.77
C GLY A 67 12.38 18.31 6.82
N VAL A 68 11.71 17.23 6.42
CA VAL A 68 10.93 16.37 7.31
C VAL A 68 11.81 15.32 8.01
N LEU A 69 12.68 14.64 7.27
CA LEU A 69 13.47 13.53 7.82
C LEU A 69 14.77 13.98 8.49
N GLY A 70 15.35 15.11 8.08
CA GLY A 70 16.63 15.60 8.59
C GLY A 70 17.75 14.59 8.35
N ASN A 71 18.50 14.23 9.41
CA ASN A 71 19.57 13.22 9.36
C ASN A 71 19.09 11.79 9.68
N ARG A 72 17.78 11.54 9.76
CA ARG A 72 17.28 10.17 9.97
C ARG A 72 17.52 9.38 8.70
N ALA A 73 18.28 8.28 8.81
CA ALA A 73 18.45 7.35 7.70
C ALA A 73 17.08 6.76 7.30
N ILE A 74 16.88 6.60 5.99
CA ILE A 74 15.78 5.82 5.41
C ILE A 74 16.22 4.36 5.39
#